data_AF-A0A937KGQ6-F1
#
_entry.id   AF-A0A937KGQ6-F1
#
_cell.length_a   1.000
_cell.length_b   1.000
_cell.length_c   1.000
_cell.angle_alpha   90.00
_cell.angle_beta   90.00
_cell.angle_gamma   90.00
#
_symmetry.space_group_name_H-M   'P 1'
#
loop_
_entity.id
_entity.type
_entity.pdbx_description
1 polymer ?
#
loop_
_entity_poly.entity_id
_entity_poly.type
_entity_poly.pdbx_seq_one_letter_code
_entity_poly.pdbx_strand_id
1 'polypeptide(L)'
;MRKLILVLSISICLFVTDGFSQNDEPCEIVSVEYNIKNTSHGLSNGSIDLIIEGGRKPFNISVIGDKRSKNKLNINLTRITDLQPGTYLIVIQDNSGCRKEVTTEIK
;
A
#
# COMPACT_ATOMS: atom_id res chain seq x y z
N MET A 1 27.52 -29.82 -22.39
CA MET A 1 27.69 -30.54 -21.11
C MET A 1 26.39 -30.43 -20.34
N ARG A 2 25.68 -31.55 -20.14
CA ARG A 2 24.26 -31.58 -19.76
C ARG A 2 24.09 -31.19 -18.29
N LYS A 3 23.46 -30.04 -18.02
CA LYS A 3 23.00 -29.66 -16.67
C LYS A 3 21.63 -30.29 -16.44
N LEU A 4 21.61 -31.29 -15.57
CA LEU A 4 20.42 -31.98 -15.08
C LEU A 4 19.73 -31.04 -14.07
N ILE A 5 18.58 -30.47 -14.44
CA ILE A 5 17.73 -29.68 -13.54
C ILE A 5 16.60 -30.61 -13.07
N LEU A 6 16.75 -31.14 -11.85
CA LEU A 6 15.70 -31.91 -11.17
C LEU A 6 14.68 -30.92 -10.60
N VAL A 7 13.58 -30.72 -11.32
CA VAL A 7 12.38 -30.03 -10.82
C VAL A 7 11.51 -31.08 -10.14
N LEU A 8 11.54 -31.14 -8.80
CA LEU A 8 10.57 -31.92 -8.03
C LEU A 8 9.40 -31.02 -7.61
N SER A 9 8.31 -31.16 -8.39
CA SER A 9 6.89 -31.09 -8.00
C SER A 9 6.41 -30.00 -7.03
N ILE A 10 5.63 -29.03 -7.55
CA ILE A 10 4.17 -28.92 -7.33
C ILE A 10 3.59 -27.88 -8.33
N SER A 11 2.62 -28.33 -9.13
CA SER A 11 1.65 -27.64 -10.00
C SER A 11 2.02 -26.32 -10.70
N ILE A 12 2.38 -26.53 -11.97
CA ILE A 12 2.18 -25.72 -13.18
C ILE A 12 0.98 -24.73 -13.17
N CYS A 13 1.26 -23.46 -13.54
CA CYS A 13 0.53 -22.72 -14.58
C CYS A 13 1.51 -21.68 -15.20
N LEU A 14 2.25 -22.07 -16.24
CA LEU A 14 2.13 -21.60 -17.63
C LEU A 14 2.28 -20.08 -17.85
N PHE A 15 3.45 -19.72 -18.39
CA PHE A 15 3.77 -18.63 -19.33
C PHE A 15 3.44 -17.17 -18.98
N VAL A 16 4.51 -16.38 -18.79
CA VAL A 16 4.85 -15.40 -19.83
C VAL A 16 6.35 -15.43 -20.08
N THR A 17 6.73 -15.84 -21.28
CA THR A 17 8.00 -15.46 -21.90
C THR A 17 7.79 -14.06 -22.45
N ASP A 18 8.54 -13.07 -21.99
CA ASP A 18 9.07 -12.01 -22.84
C ASP A 18 10.16 -11.29 -22.06
N GLY A 19 11.29 -11.06 -22.72
CA GLY A 19 12.48 -10.50 -22.11
C GLY A 19 12.21 -9.16 -21.43
N PHE A 20 12.25 -9.16 -20.11
CA PHE A 20 12.52 -7.94 -19.34
C PHE A 20 13.82 -8.18 -18.60
N SER A 21 14.80 -7.33 -18.87
CA SER A 21 15.86 -7.10 -17.88
C SER A 21 15.18 -6.43 -16.69
N GLN A 22 14.61 -7.23 -15.78
CA GLN A 22 14.17 -6.72 -14.49
C GLN A 22 15.37 -6.77 -13.55
N ASN A 23 16.18 -5.71 -13.64
CA ASN A 23 16.76 -5.14 -12.43
C ASN A 23 15.57 -4.63 -11.60
N ASP A 24 14.87 -5.54 -10.93
CA ASP A 24 13.95 -5.16 -9.86
C ASP A 24 14.82 -4.64 -8.71
N GLU A 25 15.10 -3.33 -8.74
CA GLU A 25 15.58 -2.61 -7.57
C GLU A 25 14.56 -2.86 -6.44
N PRO A 26 15.00 -3.34 -5.26
CA PRO A 26 14.07 -3.67 -4.19
C PRO A 26 13.22 -2.44 -3.82
N CYS A 27 11.90 -2.66 -3.72
CA CYS A 27 10.90 -1.67 -3.30
C CYS A 27 11.40 -0.87 -2.09
N GLU A 28 11.67 0.42 -2.26
CA GLU A 28 12.41 1.22 -1.26
C GLU A 28 11.52 1.75 -0.11
N ILE A 29 10.23 1.39 -0.02
CA ILE A 29 9.42 1.70 1.17
C ILE A 29 9.81 0.72 2.30
N VAL A 30 10.49 1.25 3.33
CA VAL A 30 11.04 0.50 4.47
C VAL A 30 9.96 0.13 5.46
N SER A 31 9.19 1.11 5.92
CA SER A 31 8.07 0.89 6.84
C SER A 31 6.94 1.90 6.61
N VAL A 32 5.74 1.47 6.97
CA VAL A 32 4.55 2.32 7.06
C VAL A 32 3.93 2.10 8.42
N GLU A 33 3.99 3.12 9.26
CA GLU A 33 3.31 3.15 10.55
C GLU A 33 2.09 4.07 10.44
N TYR A 34 1.10 3.81 11.31
CA TYR A 34 -0.10 4.63 11.35
C TYR A 34 -0.59 4.85 12.78
N ASN A 35 -1.10 6.04 13.04
CA ASN A 35 -1.76 6.40 14.28
C ASN A 35 -3.22 6.74 13.99
N ILE A 36 -4.14 6.17 14.77
CA ILE A 36 -5.57 6.35 14.58
C ILE A 36 -6.13 7.24 15.68
N LYS A 37 -6.88 8.25 15.27
CA LYS A 37 -7.86 8.92 16.13
C LYS A 37 -9.23 8.33 15.82
N ASN A 38 -9.78 7.61 16.78
CA ASN A 38 -11.16 7.13 16.70
C ASN A 38 -12.15 8.28 16.77
N THR A 39 -13.35 8.01 16.29
CA THR A 39 -14.46 8.94 16.35
C THR A 39 -15.06 8.97 17.75
N SER A 40 -15.79 10.04 18.05
CA SER A 40 -16.64 10.09 19.23
C SER A 40 -18.10 10.03 18.76
N HIS A 41 -18.89 9.11 19.33
CA HIS A 41 -20.32 8.97 19.01
C HIS A 41 -20.64 8.71 17.52
N GLY A 42 -19.71 8.10 16.76
CA GLY A 42 -19.92 7.79 15.34
C GLY A 42 -19.88 9.01 14.41
N LEU A 43 -19.36 10.15 14.88
CA LEU A 43 -19.17 11.35 14.07
C LEU A 43 -18.03 11.18 13.05
N SER A 44 -18.01 12.01 12.01
CA SER A 44 -16.96 11.99 10.98
C SER A 44 -15.73 12.80 11.41
N ASN A 45 -15.18 12.54 12.60
CA ASN A 45 -14.06 13.30 13.17
C ASN A 45 -12.80 12.44 13.45
N GLY A 46 -12.79 11.23 12.91
CA GLY A 46 -11.65 10.33 12.97
C GLY A 46 -10.53 10.78 12.04
N SER A 47 -9.31 10.32 12.31
CA SER A 47 -8.15 10.62 11.49
C SER A 47 -7.13 9.49 11.49
N ILE A 48 -6.36 9.40 10.42
CA ILE A 48 -5.21 8.50 10.30
C ILE A 48 -3.99 9.35 10.00
N ASP A 49 -2.98 9.27 10.86
CA ASP A 49 -1.65 9.82 10.62
C ASP A 49 -0.74 8.70 10.12
N LEU A 50 -0.08 8.91 8.98
CA LEU A 50 0.84 7.99 8.33
C LEU A 50 2.27 8.47 8.52
N ILE A 51 3.14 7.54 8.92
CA ILE A 51 4.59 7.74 8.98
C ILE A 51 5.19 6.74 7.99
N ILE A 52 5.84 7.26 6.94
CA ILE A 52 6.40 6.47 5.84
C ILE A 52 7.91 6.65 5.87
N GLU A 53 8.66 5.57 6.05
CA GLU A 53 10.12 5.54 6.01
C GLU A 53 10.61 4.90 4.70
N GLY A 54 11.61 5.51 4.07
CA GLY A 54 12.10 5.12 2.74
C GLY A 54 11.24 5.61 1.58
N GLY A 55 11.47 5.08 0.38
CA GLY A 55 10.74 5.35 -0.86
C GLY A 55 11.12 6.68 -1.54
N ARG A 56 10.82 6.80 -2.83
CA ARG A 56 11.06 8.04 -3.58
C ARG A 56 9.84 8.94 -3.60
N LYS A 57 9.94 10.13 -3.00
CA LYS A 57 8.91 11.16 -3.07
C LYS A 57 8.75 11.69 -4.51
N PRO A 58 7.56 12.20 -4.90
CA PRO A 58 6.33 12.28 -4.11
C PRO A 58 5.62 10.91 -3.97
N PHE A 59 4.91 10.73 -2.85
CA PHE A 59 4.02 9.58 -2.66
C PHE A 59 2.62 9.88 -3.19
N ASN A 60 2.03 8.89 -3.86
CA ASN A 60 0.61 8.84 -4.17
C ASN A 60 -0.09 7.99 -3.10
N ILE A 61 -0.99 8.60 -2.34
CA ILE A 61 -1.72 7.93 -1.26
C ILE A 61 -3.20 7.87 -1.65
N SER A 62 -3.75 6.67 -1.70
CA SER A 62 -5.16 6.43 -1.96
C SER A 62 -5.78 5.73 -0.76
N VAL A 63 -6.86 6.30 -0.23
CA VAL A 63 -7.62 5.72 0.88
C VAL A 63 -8.96 5.24 0.35
N ILE A 64 -9.28 3.99 0.64
CA ILE A 64 -10.52 3.31 0.22
C ILE A 64 -11.23 2.86 1.49
N GLY A 65 -12.36 3.49 1.81
CA GLY A 65 -13.18 3.13 2.96
C GLY A 65 -14.50 2.46 2.57
N ASP A 66 -15.03 1.62 3.47
CA ASP A 66 -16.30 0.89 3.29
C ASP A 66 -17.51 1.84 3.13
N LYS A 67 -17.46 3.01 3.78
CA LYS A 67 -18.50 4.04 3.74
C LYS A 67 -17.98 5.28 3.04
N ARG A 68 -18.01 5.27 1.69
CA ARG A 68 -17.83 6.43 0.80
C ARG A 68 -16.78 7.47 1.24
N SER A 69 -15.50 7.12 1.23
CA SER A 69 -14.47 8.15 1.14
C SER A 69 -13.42 7.75 0.12
N LYS A 70 -13.55 8.32 -1.09
CA LYS A 70 -12.50 8.32 -2.12
C LYS A 70 -11.73 9.63 -1.96
N ASN A 71 -10.82 9.67 -1.00
CA ASN A 71 -9.83 10.74 -0.95
C ASN A 71 -8.59 10.24 -1.68
N LYS A 72 -8.48 10.62 -2.96
CA LYS A 72 -7.21 10.52 -3.70
C LYS A 72 -6.37 11.72 -3.27
N LEU A 73 -5.68 11.58 -2.15
CA LEU A 73 -4.83 12.64 -1.60
C LEU A 73 -3.52 12.62 -2.37
N ASN A 74 -3.43 13.54 -3.34
CA ASN A 74 -2.18 13.78 -4.04
C ASN A 74 -1.31 14.70 -3.18
N ILE A 75 -0.03 14.32 -3.09
CA ILE A 75 1.13 15.06 -2.61
C ILE A 75 1.17 15.44 -1.11
N ASN A 76 2.06 14.73 -0.40
CA ASN A 76 2.65 15.11 0.90
C ASN A 76 1.74 15.15 2.14
N LEU A 77 0.46 14.82 2.04
CA LEU A 77 -0.43 14.74 3.20
C LEU A 77 -0.23 13.40 3.92
N THR A 78 0.47 13.44 5.05
CA THR A 78 0.62 12.31 5.98
C THR A 78 -0.59 12.13 6.88
N ARG A 79 -1.48 13.12 6.97
CA ARG A 79 -2.67 13.08 7.84
C ARG A 79 -3.95 13.10 7.02
N ILE A 80 -4.77 12.06 7.18
CA ILE A 80 -6.12 11.95 6.62
C ILE A 80 -7.11 12.25 7.74
N THR A 81 -8.02 13.19 7.54
CA THR A 81 -9.03 13.61 8.54
C THR A 81 -10.44 13.40 8.02
N ASP A 82 -11.44 13.75 8.85
CA ASP A 82 -12.86 13.67 8.56
C ASP A 82 -13.36 12.26 8.21
N LEU A 83 -12.75 11.26 8.84
CA LEU A 83 -13.08 9.86 8.64
C LEU A 83 -14.20 9.42 9.60
N GLN A 84 -15.14 8.65 9.06
CA GLN A 84 -16.21 7.98 9.82
C GLN A 84 -15.71 6.64 10.38
N PRO A 85 -16.43 6.02 11.33
CA PRO A 85 -16.13 4.66 11.75
C PRO A 85 -16.24 3.69 10.57
N GLY A 86 -15.26 2.80 10.45
CA GLY A 86 -15.20 1.80 9.39
C GLY A 86 -13.78 1.32 9.09
N THR A 87 -13.69 0.35 8.18
CA THR A 87 -12.40 -0.17 7.69
C THR A 87 -11.91 0.69 6.53
N TYR A 88 -10.61 0.94 6.52
CA TYR A 88 -9.92 1.70 5.48
C TYR A 88 -8.72 0.92 4.95
N LEU A 89 -8.65 0.76 3.64
CA LEU A 89 -7.49 0.29 2.90
C LEU A 89 -6.71 1.50 2.38
N ILE A 90 -5.46 1.62 2.79
CA ILE A 90 -4.53 2.68 2.43
C ILE A 90 -3.52 2.10 1.46
N VAL A 91 -3.49 2.64 0.25
CA VAL A 91 -2.54 2.28 -0.80
C VAL A 91 -1.55 3.42 -0.95
N ILE A 92 -0.27 3.13 -0.72
CA ILE A 92 0.83 4.07 -0.85
C ILE A 92 1.67 3.62 -2.03
N GLN A 93 1.90 4.52 -2.99
CA GLN A 93 2.78 4.29 -4.12
C GLN A 93 3.83 5.40 -4.17
N ASP A 94 5.10 5.05 -4.23
CA ASP A 94 6.18 6.01 -4.41
C ASP A 94 6.40 6.35 -5.90
N ASN A 95 7.28 7.32 -6.17
CA ASN A 95 7.61 7.75 -7.53
C ASN A 95 8.41 6.72 -8.33
N SER A 96 9.03 5.73 -7.67
CA SER A 96 9.68 4.59 -8.32
C SER A 96 8.69 3.49 -8.72
N GLY A 97 7.43 3.57 -8.26
CA GLY A 97 6.40 2.56 -8.50
C GLY A 97 6.29 1.50 -7.39
N CYS A 98 7.05 1.63 -6.30
CA CYS A 98 6.94 0.76 -5.12
C CYS A 98 5.58 0.99 -4.45
N ARG A 99 4.82 -0.09 -4.26
CA ARG A 99 3.45 -0.06 -3.73
C ARG A 99 3.37 -0.80 -2.40
N LYS A 100 2.76 -0.17 -1.40
CA LYS A 100 2.42 -0.75 -0.10
C LYS A 100 0.95 -0.55 0.22
N GLU A 101 0.37 -1.55 0.88
CA GLU A 101 -1.02 -1.54 1.31
C GLU A 101 -1.07 -1.73 2.83
N VAL A 102 -1.92 -0.95 3.49
CA VAL A 102 -2.17 -1.02 4.93
C VAL A 102 -3.67 -1.00 5.15
N THR A 103 -4.19 -1.95 5.91
CA THR A 103 -5.60 -1.99 6.31
C THR A 103 -5.71 -1.62 7.77
N THR A 104 -6.67 -0.75 8.09
CA THR A 104 -6.90 -0.29 9.46
C THR A 104 -8.37 0.02 9.72
N GLU A 105 -8.77 0.08 10.99
CA GLU A 105 -10.16 0.31 11.41
C GLU A 105 -10.25 1.56 12.29
N ILE A 106 -11.21 2.43 11.99
CA ILE A 106 -11.60 3.54 12.85
C ILE A 106 -12.87 3.16 13.60
N LYS A 107 -12.86 3.33 14.93
CA LYS A 107 -13.99 3.07 15.81
C LYS A 107 -14.82 4.32 16.09
#